data_AF-A0A452HWR7-F1
#
_entry.id   AF-A0A452HWR7-F1
#
_cell.length_a   1.000
_cell.length_b   1.000
_cell.length_c   1.000
_cell.angle_alpha   90.00
_cell.angle_beta   90.00
_cell.angle_gamma   90.00
#
_symmetry.space_group_name_H-M   'P 1'
#
loop_
_entity.id
_entity.type
_entity.pdbx_description
1 polymer ?
#
loop_
_entity_poly.entity_id
_entity_poly.type
_entity_poly.pdbx_seq_one_letter_code
_entity_poly.pdbx_strand_id
1 'polypeptide(L)'
;ACLKAFEKFAGKKTCPLCRKKQYQTRVIHDGARLFKIKCITRIQACWRGYVVRKWYKNLRKTVPPQDSKLRKKFFEAKFQEISNRLLSSYDTNIDEFFSEIDSSVAASRNVLQQLEEKFAPLISETEWEKIQMQAFRQEIFDCPICIMPLYHITHPPSVFSENSNNRYSRQTVLLSCSHMFHQTCLQAFEEFSLGERLVCPLCRSCYQKKILEC
;
A
#
# COMPACT_ATOMS: atom_id res chain seq x y z
N ALA A 1 54.22 -40.49 5.10
CA ALA A 1 54.08 -39.08 5.49
C ALA A 1 54.22 -38.89 7.00
N CYS A 2 53.36 -39.50 7.83
CA CYS A 2 53.34 -39.27 9.28
C CYS A 2 54.65 -39.63 10.00
N LEU A 3 55.28 -40.76 9.68
CA LEU A 3 56.55 -41.15 10.29
C LEU A 3 57.68 -40.16 9.95
N LYS A 4 57.83 -39.77 8.68
CA LYS A 4 58.83 -38.77 8.26
C LYS A 4 58.59 -37.41 8.93
N ALA A 5 57.33 -37.01 9.11
CA ALA A 5 56.97 -35.79 9.83
C ALA A 5 57.36 -35.89 11.32
N PHE A 6 57.10 -37.03 11.94
CA PHE A 6 57.52 -37.31 13.32
C PHE A 6 59.04 -37.26 13.46
N GLU A 7 59.80 -37.90 12.57
CA GLU A 7 61.27 -37.89 12.60
C GLU A 7 61.83 -36.48 12.42
N LYS A 8 61.23 -35.68 11.54
CA LYS A 8 61.58 -34.26 11.37
C LYS A 8 61.32 -33.46 12.64
N PHE A 9 60.18 -33.65 13.29
CA PHE A 9 59.84 -33.00 14.56
C PHE A 9 60.77 -33.44 15.70
N ALA A 10 61.08 -34.74 15.78
CA ALA A 10 61.95 -35.29 16.80
C ALA A 10 63.44 -34.96 16.59
N GLY A 11 63.81 -34.43 15.43
CA GLY A 11 65.20 -34.10 15.05
C GLY A 11 66.12 -35.32 14.87
N LYS A 12 65.58 -36.55 14.95
CA LYS A 12 66.34 -37.79 14.85
C LYS A 12 65.48 -38.94 14.31
N LYS A 13 66.13 -39.86 13.59
CA LYS A 13 65.50 -41.11 13.13
C LYS A 13 65.38 -42.10 14.28
N THR A 14 64.21 -42.14 14.92
CA THR A 14 63.90 -43.06 16.02
C THR A 14 62.49 -43.59 15.91
N CYS A 15 62.28 -44.86 16.29
CA CYS A 15 60.95 -45.48 16.30
C CYS A 15 60.00 -44.71 17.25
N PRO A 16 58.79 -44.32 16.81
CA PRO A 16 57.85 -43.55 17.64
C PRO A 16 57.30 -44.35 18.84
N LEU A 17 57.32 -45.68 18.77
CA LEU A 17 56.80 -46.54 19.84
C LEU A 17 57.87 -46.86 20.89
N CYS A 18 59.06 -47.29 20.46
CA CYS A 18 60.10 -47.79 21.38
C CYS A 18 61.38 -46.92 21.42
N ARG A 19 61.43 -45.80 20.69
CA ARG A 19 62.55 -44.83 20.63
C ARG A 19 63.91 -45.39 20.17
N LYS A 20 64.01 -46.66 19.78
CA LYS A 20 65.24 -47.26 19.22
C LYS A 20 65.58 -46.64 17.85
N LYS A 21 66.89 -46.47 17.59
CA LYS A 21 67.43 -45.92 16.33
C LYS A 21 67.47 -46.96 15.21
N GLN A 22 67.73 -48.22 15.57
CA GLN A 22 67.75 -49.34 14.62
C GLN A 22 66.34 -49.88 14.43
N TYR A 23 65.68 -49.45 13.36
CA TYR A 23 64.36 -49.93 12.98
C TYR A 23 64.22 -49.93 11.45
N GLN A 24 63.33 -50.76 10.94
CA GLN A 24 63.00 -50.83 9.50
C GLN A 24 61.58 -50.33 9.28
N THR A 25 61.33 -49.81 8.07
CA THR A 25 60.01 -49.31 7.67
C THR A 25 59.44 -50.15 6.56
N ARG A 26 58.16 -50.51 6.68
CA ARG A 26 57.35 -51.11 5.62
C ARG A 26 56.12 -50.24 5.39
N VAL A 27 55.84 -49.93 4.13
CA VAL A 27 54.61 -49.20 3.78
C VAL A 27 53.43 -50.17 3.90
N ILE A 28 52.41 -49.79 4.66
CA ILE A 28 51.15 -50.51 4.80
C ILE A 28 49.99 -49.63 4.35
N HIS A 29 48.99 -50.23 3.71
CA HIS A 29 47.82 -49.53 3.20
C HIS A 29 46.53 -49.84 3.99
N ASP A 30 46.62 -50.66 5.04
CA ASP A 30 45.45 -51.14 5.79
C ASP A 30 44.66 -49.98 6.41
N GLY A 31 45.35 -49.02 7.04
CA GLY A 31 44.70 -47.83 7.59
C GLY A 31 43.99 -46.99 6.53
N ALA A 32 44.59 -46.82 5.34
CA ALA A 32 43.97 -46.10 4.23
C ALA A 32 42.76 -46.88 3.67
N ARG A 33 42.85 -48.20 3.56
CA ARG A 33 41.75 -49.07 3.14
C ARG A 33 40.58 -49.00 4.13
N LEU A 34 40.85 -49.12 5.42
CA LEU A 34 39.84 -49.00 6.49
C LEU A 34 39.16 -47.62 6.46
N PHE A 35 39.94 -46.55 6.29
CA PHE A 35 39.40 -45.20 6.18
C PHE A 35 38.49 -45.04 4.95
N LYS A 36 38.92 -45.54 3.77
CA LYS A 36 38.09 -45.53 2.56
C LYS A 36 36.77 -46.27 2.76
N ILE A 37 36.81 -47.47 3.35
CA ILE A 37 35.60 -48.24 3.67
C ILE A 37 34.68 -47.44 4.60
N LYS A 38 35.21 -46.83 5.67
CA LYS A 38 34.43 -45.98 6.59
C LYS A 38 33.75 -44.82 5.86
N CYS A 39 34.46 -44.15 4.94
CA CYS A 39 33.90 -43.07 4.14
C CYS A 39 32.79 -43.57 3.20
N ILE A 40 33.02 -44.68 2.50
CA ILE A 40 32.02 -45.30 1.61
C ILE A 40 30.75 -45.64 2.39
N THR A 41 30.87 -46.30 3.55
CA THR A 41 29.72 -46.66 4.40
C THR A 41 28.94 -45.42 4.84
N ARG A 42 29.62 -44.32 5.20
CA ARG A 42 28.96 -43.07 5.58
C ARG A 42 28.17 -42.46 4.42
N ILE A 43 28.75 -42.42 3.23
CA ILE A 43 28.08 -41.90 2.03
C ILE A 43 26.87 -42.75 1.71
N GLN A 44 27.04 -44.08 1.69
CA GLN A 44 25.96 -45.03 1.43
C GLN A 44 24.83 -44.90 2.45
N ALA A 45 25.14 -44.81 3.74
CA ALA A 45 24.14 -44.63 4.80
C ALA A 45 23.37 -43.32 4.65
N CYS A 46 24.08 -42.22 4.33
CA CYS A 46 23.45 -40.91 4.09
C CYS A 46 22.48 -40.97 2.90
N TRP A 47 22.92 -41.55 1.78
CA TRP A 47 22.10 -41.71 0.58
C TRP A 47 20.88 -42.59 0.82
N ARG A 48 21.06 -43.78 1.40
CA ARG A 48 19.96 -44.68 1.76
C ARG A 48 18.94 -43.97 2.65
N GLY A 49 19.42 -43.22 3.65
CA GLY A 49 18.56 -42.40 4.51
C GLY A 49 17.80 -41.31 3.75
N TYR A 50 18.44 -40.63 2.79
CA TYR A 50 17.78 -39.63 1.95
C TYR A 50 16.64 -40.23 1.13
N VAL A 51 16.87 -41.37 0.46
CA VAL A 51 15.87 -42.06 -0.36
C VAL A 51 14.64 -42.43 0.47
N VAL A 52 14.85 -43.07 1.63
CA VAL A 52 13.75 -43.46 2.53
C VAL A 52 12.99 -42.23 3.05
N ARG A 53 13.69 -41.16 3.47
CA ARG A 53 13.03 -39.94 3.95
C ARG A 53 12.21 -39.26 2.85
N LYS A 54 12.71 -39.23 1.61
CA LYS A 54 11.97 -38.66 0.47
C LYS A 54 10.69 -39.43 0.21
N TRP A 55 10.76 -40.76 0.19
CA TRP A 55 9.58 -41.62 0.03
C TRP A 55 8.59 -41.47 1.20
N TYR A 56 9.08 -41.51 2.44
CA TYR A 56 8.24 -41.42 3.64
C TYR A 56 7.51 -40.07 3.76
N LYS A 57 8.13 -38.96 3.32
CA LYS A 57 7.47 -37.64 3.23
C LYS A 57 6.24 -37.67 2.32
N ASN A 58 6.30 -38.41 1.21
CA ASN A 58 5.15 -38.55 0.31
C ASN A 58 4.08 -39.44 0.91
N LEU A 59 4.47 -40.57 1.52
CA LEU A 59 3.55 -41.48 2.21
C LEU A 59 2.74 -40.74 3.29
N ARG A 60 3.38 -39.86 4.08
CA ARG A 60 2.74 -39.09 5.14
C ARG A 60 1.68 -38.09 4.63
N LYS A 61 1.68 -37.75 3.34
CA LYS A 61 0.65 -36.90 2.72
C LYS A 61 -0.60 -37.67 2.30
N THR A 62 -0.47 -38.97 2.04
CA THR A 62 -1.53 -39.80 1.45
C THR A 62 -2.12 -40.80 2.43
N VAL A 63 -1.32 -41.31 3.38
CA VAL A 63 -1.73 -42.36 4.32
C VAL A 63 -1.90 -41.77 5.73
N PRO A 64 -3.08 -41.94 6.35
CA PRO A 64 -3.30 -41.52 7.74
C PRO A 64 -2.38 -42.28 8.72
N PRO A 65 -1.68 -41.59 9.62
CA PRO A 65 -0.91 -42.23 10.68
C PRO A 65 -1.78 -43.04 11.66
N GLN A 66 -1.20 -44.07 12.29
CA GLN A 66 -1.87 -44.86 13.33
C GLN A 66 -1.96 -44.13 14.67
N ASP A 67 -0.92 -43.36 15.01
CA ASP A 67 -0.89 -42.55 16.23
C ASP A 67 -2.03 -41.51 16.22
N SER A 68 -2.80 -41.44 17.32
CA SER A 68 -4.01 -40.63 17.39
C SER A 68 -3.76 -39.13 17.23
N LYS A 69 -2.67 -38.61 17.81
CA LYS A 69 -2.31 -37.18 17.74
C LYS A 69 -1.88 -36.81 16.32
N LEU A 70 -1.07 -37.66 15.69
CA LEU A 70 -0.63 -37.45 14.31
C LEU A 70 -1.78 -37.62 13.31
N ARG A 71 -2.69 -38.56 13.57
CA ARG A 71 -3.91 -38.76 12.77
C ARG A 71 -4.82 -37.55 12.80
N LYS A 72 -5.03 -36.94 13.98
CA LYS A 72 -5.79 -35.68 14.11
C LYS A 72 -5.20 -34.57 13.23
N LYS A 73 -3.88 -34.33 13.35
CA LYS A 73 -3.17 -33.31 12.55
C LYS A 73 -3.24 -33.59 11.04
N PHE A 74 -3.19 -34.87 10.64
CA PHE A 74 -3.33 -35.26 9.23
C PHE A 74 -4.69 -34.86 8.68
N PHE A 75 -5.78 -35.21 9.39
CA PHE A 75 -7.14 -34.88 8.94
C PHE A 75 -7.45 -33.39 9.01
N GLU A 76 -6.91 -32.68 10.01
CA GLU A 76 -7.00 -31.22 10.10
C GLU A 76 -6.41 -30.54 8.86
N ALA A 77 -5.19 -30.92 8.46
CA ALA A 77 -4.56 -30.38 7.25
C ALA A 77 -5.36 -30.73 5.98
N LYS A 78 -5.93 -31.93 5.90
CA LYS A 78 -6.79 -32.33 4.78
C LYS A 78 -8.12 -31.57 4.73
N PHE A 79 -8.71 -31.30 5.89
CA PHE A 79 -9.92 -30.49 5.98
C PHE A 79 -9.65 -29.05 5.54
N GLN A 80 -8.54 -28.46 5.99
CA GLN A 80 -8.12 -27.13 5.54
C GLN A 80 -7.90 -27.07 4.03
N GLU A 81 -7.24 -28.08 3.44
CA GLU A 81 -7.04 -28.17 1.98
C GLU A 81 -8.39 -28.17 1.23
N ILE A 82 -9.36 -28.96 1.70
CA ILE A 82 -10.70 -29.03 1.10
C ILE A 82 -11.47 -27.72 1.31
N SER A 83 -11.44 -27.15 2.51
CA SER A 83 -12.10 -25.89 2.85
C SER A 83 -11.58 -24.75 1.99
N ASN A 84 -10.26 -24.63 1.84
CA ASN A 84 -9.67 -23.60 1.01
C ASN A 84 -10.06 -23.79 -0.45
N ARG A 85 -10.03 -25.03 -0.97
CA ARG A 85 -10.49 -25.31 -2.34
C ARG A 85 -11.96 -24.95 -2.54
N LEU A 86 -12.80 -25.22 -1.56
CA LEU A 86 -14.21 -24.85 -1.60
C LEU A 86 -14.37 -23.33 -1.61
N LEU A 87 -13.73 -22.63 -0.68
CA LEU A 87 -13.77 -21.15 -0.62
C LEU A 87 -13.25 -20.53 -1.92
N SER A 88 -12.16 -21.05 -2.49
CA SER A 88 -11.64 -20.58 -3.79
C SER A 88 -12.53 -20.91 -4.98
N SER A 89 -13.44 -21.88 -4.86
CA SER A 89 -14.43 -22.18 -5.90
C SER A 89 -15.66 -21.29 -5.83
N TYR A 90 -15.90 -20.63 -4.69
CA TYR A 90 -16.90 -19.59 -4.59
C TYR A 90 -16.33 -18.28 -5.13
N ASP A 91 -16.80 -17.88 -6.30
CA ASP A 91 -16.57 -16.53 -6.81
C ASP A 91 -17.57 -15.59 -6.12
N THR A 92 -17.14 -14.94 -5.05
CA THR A 92 -17.91 -13.85 -4.46
C THR A 92 -17.55 -12.58 -5.22
N ASN A 93 -18.12 -12.40 -6.42
CA ASN A 93 -17.93 -11.20 -7.24
C ASN A 93 -18.68 -9.99 -6.64
N ILE A 94 -18.30 -9.66 -5.42
CA ILE A 94 -18.83 -8.55 -4.64
C ILE A 94 -18.44 -7.22 -5.28
N ASP A 95 -17.27 -7.18 -5.94
CA ASP A 95 -16.78 -6.00 -6.66
C ASP A 95 -17.66 -5.69 -7.88
N GLU A 96 -18.10 -6.70 -8.64
CA GLU A 96 -19.07 -6.49 -9.73
C GLU A 96 -20.39 -5.95 -9.21
N PHE A 97 -20.93 -6.51 -8.13
CA PHE A 97 -22.15 -6.02 -7.51
C PHE A 97 -22.04 -4.56 -7.03
N PHE A 98 -20.94 -4.18 -6.37
CA PHE A 98 -20.73 -2.79 -5.97
C PHE A 98 -20.58 -1.87 -7.17
N SER A 99 -19.89 -2.32 -8.23
CA SER A 99 -19.77 -1.54 -9.46
C SER A 99 -21.11 -1.30 -10.16
N GLU A 100 -22.03 -2.27 -10.07
CA GLU A 100 -23.38 -2.15 -10.61
C GLU A 100 -24.22 -1.14 -9.80
N ILE A 101 -24.12 -1.17 -8.46
CA ILE A 101 -24.75 -0.17 -7.59
C ILE A 101 -24.25 1.23 -7.91
N ASP A 102 -22.94 1.42 -7.95
CA ASP A 102 -22.33 2.74 -8.21
C ASP A 102 -22.75 3.27 -9.60
N SER A 103 -22.80 2.39 -10.60
CA SER A 103 -23.27 2.73 -11.95
C SER A 103 -24.74 3.17 -11.96
N SER A 104 -25.60 2.46 -11.22
CA SER A 104 -27.03 2.78 -11.10
C SER A 104 -27.26 4.12 -10.38
N VAL A 105 -26.49 4.38 -9.32
CA VAL A 105 -26.53 5.65 -8.58
C VAL A 105 -26.02 6.79 -9.45
N ALA A 106 -24.92 6.60 -10.18
CA ALA A 106 -24.37 7.60 -11.09
C ALA A 106 -25.36 7.96 -12.21
N ALA A 107 -26.02 6.96 -12.81
CA ALA A 107 -27.06 7.17 -13.81
C ALA A 107 -28.23 8.00 -13.26
N SER A 108 -28.69 7.66 -12.05
CA SER A 108 -29.78 8.40 -11.38
C SER A 108 -29.39 9.86 -11.10
N ARG A 109 -28.17 10.11 -10.63
CA ARG A 109 -27.64 11.47 -10.41
C ARG A 109 -27.56 12.27 -11.70
N ASN A 110 -27.16 11.65 -12.80
CA ASN A 110 -27.07 12.32 -14.11
C ASN A 110 -28.46 12.77 -14.61
N VAL A 111 -29.49 11.94 -14.49
CA VAL A 111 -30.86 12.32 -14.85
C VAL A 111 -31.35 13.52 -14.02
N LEU A 112 -31.07 13.51 -12.71
CA LEU A 112 -31.39 14.64 -11.83
C LEU A 112 -30.65 15.92 -12.25
N GLN A 113 -29.35 15.82 -12.54
CA GLN A 113 -28.56 16.95 -12.99
C GLN A 113 -29.09 17.53 -14.31
N GLN A 114 -29.43 16.70 -15.28
CA GLN A 114 -29.99 17.16 -16.56
C GLN A 114 -31.31 17.91 -16.39
N LEU A 115 -32.15 17.50 -15.44
CA LEU A 115 -33.36 18.23 -15.10
C LEU A 115 -33.04 19.57 -14.45
N GLU A 116 -32.11 19.58 -13.49
CA GLU A 116 -31.70 20.81 -12.82
C GLU A 116 -31.04 21.83 -13.78
N GLU A 117 -30.26 21.38 -14.75
CA GLU A 117 -29.69 22.24 -15.80
C GLU A 117 -30.77 22.78 -16.73
N LYS A 118 -31.76 21.96 -17.11
CA LYS A 118 -32.90 22.41 -17.94
C LYS A 118 -33.80 23.42 -17.23
N PHE A 119 -33.93 23.30 -15.91
CA PHE A 119 -34.79 24.17 -15.10
C PHE A 119 -34.00 25.20 -14.27
N ALA A 120 -32.68 25.33 -14.49
CA ALA A 120 -31.85 26.31 -13.79
C ALA A 120 -32.34 27.72 -14.13
N PRO A 121 -32.85 28.50 -13.17
CA PRO A 121 -33.29 29.86 -13.42
C PRO A 121 -32.08 30.70 -13.87
N LEU A 122 -32.24 31.45 -14.96
CA LEU A 122 -31.27 32.48 -15.33
C LEU A 122 -31.46 33.63 -14.34
N ILE A 123 -30.51 33.85 -13.42
CA ILE A 123 -30.60 34.93 -12.44
C ILE A 123 -30.46 36.26 -13.18
N SER A 124 -31.47 37.13 -13.09
CA SER A 124 -31.46 38.45 -13.72
C SER A 124 -30.49 39.41 -13.02
N GLU A 125 -30.06 40.48 -13.69
CA GLU A 125 -29.19 41.49 -13.08
C GLU A 125 -29.79 42.11 -11.80
N THR A 126 -31.10 42.38 -11.81
CA THR A 126 -31.84 42.88 -10.64
C THR A 126 -31.87 41.90 -9.46
N GLU A 127 -31.70 40.60 -9.72
CA GLU A 127 -31.65 39.57 -8.69
C GLU A 127 -30.21 39.43 -8.15
N TRP A 128 -29.20 39.54 -9.01
CA TRP A 128 -27.80 39.65 -8.60
C TRP A 128 -27.55 40.83 -7.66
N GLU A 129 -28.17 41.98 -7.91
CA GLU A 129 -28.11 43.15 -7.01
C GLU A 129 -28.66 42.83 -5.61
N LYS A 130 -29.78 42.09 -5.52
CA LYS A 130 -30.35 41.67 -4.24
C LYS A 130 -29.45 40.68 -3.51
N ILE A 131 -28.88 39.71 -4.23
CA ILE A 131 -27.94 38.72 -3.69
C ILE A 131 -26.69 39.42 -3.15
N GLN A 132 -26.17 40.41 -3.90
CA GLN A 132 -25.03 41.21 -3.49
C GLN A 132 -25.33 42.02 -2.22
N MET A 133 -26.48 42.69 -2.16
CA MET A 133 -26.93 43.39 -0.95
C MET A 133 -27.09 42.46 0.24
N GLN A 134 -27.56 41.22 0.03
CA GLN A 134 -27.68 40.22 1.08
C GLN A 134 -26.32 39.75 1.59
N ALA A 135 -25.36 39.49 0.68
CA ALA A 135 -24.00 39.09 1.05
C ALA A 135 -23.31 40.14 1.92
N PHE A 136 -23.50 41.43 1.62
CA PHE A 136 -22.95 42.53 2.43
C PHE A 136 -23.52 42.59 3.85
N ARG A 137 -24.80 42.26 4.04
CA ARG A 137 -25.41 42.22 5.38
C ARG A 137 -24.88 41.09 6.25
N GLN A 138 -24.24 40.08 5.67
CA GLN A 138 -23.68 38.95 6.42
C GLN A 138 -22.31 39.28 7.04
N GLU A 139 -21.73 40.46 6.76
CA GLU A 139 -20.47 40.95 7.33
C GLU A 139 -19.27 39.99 7.13
N ILE A 140 -19.30 39.18 6.07
CA ILE A 140 -18.19 38.27 5.73
C ILE A 140 -17.20 39.02 4.84
N PHE A 141 -16.06 39.40 5.41
CA PHE A 141 -15.00 40.14 4.71
C PHE A 141 -13.79 39.30 4.35
N ASP A 142 -13.72 38.05 4.80
CA ASP A 142 -12.63 37.13 4.52
C ASP A 142 -13.09 35.98 3.61
N CYS A 143 -12.22 35.55 2.71
CA CYS A 143 -12.46 34.37 1.88
C CYS A 143 -12.46 33.12 2.75
N PRO A 144 -13.54 32.33 2.84
CA PRO A 144 -13.58 31.20 3.77
C PRO A 144 -12.72 29.99 3.38
N ILE A 145 -12.14 29.99 2.17
CA ILE A 145 -11.22 28.94 1.71
C ILE A 145 -9.80 29.22 2.19
N CYS A 146 -9.31 30.46 2.03
CA CYS A 146 -7.92 30.83 2.35
C CYS A 146 -7.78 31.73 3.58
N ILE A 147 -8.89 32.17 4.17
CA ILE A 147 -8.97 32.99 5.38
C ILE A 147 -8.21 34.32 5.20
N MET A 148 -8.34 34.94 4.03
CA MET A 148 -7.71 36.22 3.69
C MET A 148 -8.75 37.25 3.23
N PRO A 149 -8.51 38.56 3.43
CA PRO A 149 -9.50 39.59 3.10
C PRO A 149 -9.94 39.60 1.64
N LEU A 150 -11.24 39.78 1.43
CA LEU A 150 -11.89 40.07 0.15
C LEU A 150 -11.85 41.59 -0.08
N TYR A 151 -11.44 42.03 -1.28
CA TYR A 151 -11.43 43.46 -1.62
C TYR A 151 -12.79 43.86 -2.21
N HIS A 152 -13.39 44.94 -1.71
CA HIS A 152 -14.65 45.51 -2.20
C HIS A 152 -14.56 47.04 -2.36
N ILE A 153 -15.43 47.58 -3.22
CA ILE A 153 -15.44 48.93 -3.82
C ILE A 153 -15.72 50.08 -2.83
N THR A 154 -16.11 49.82 -1.58
CA THR A 154 -16.73 50.86 -0.73
C THR A 154 -15.95 51.31 0.51
N HIS A 155 -14.62 51.16 0.56
CA HIS A 155 -13.82 51.85 1.57
C HIS A 155 -12.76 52.77 0.95
N PRO A 156 -12.73 54.07 1.30
CA PRO A 156 -11.59 54.93 1.01
C PRO A 156 -10.34 54.34 1.68
N PRO A 157 -9.13 54.57 1.14
CA PRO A 157 -7.90 54.08 1.76
C PRO A 157 -7.68 54.81 3.09
N SER A 158 -8.20 54.26 4.19
CA SER A 158 -7.83 54.71 5.53
C SER A 158 -6.44 54.15 5.84
N VAL A 159 -5.45 55.00 5.60
CA VAL A 159 -4.21 55.18 6.36
C VAL A 159 -4.01 54.11 7.43
N PHE A 160 -3.24 53.05 7.16
CA PHE A 160 -2.24 52.48 8.08
C PHE A 160 -1.42 51.39 7.36
N SER A 161 -0.10 51.48 7.55
CA SER A 161 0.97 50.57 7.17
C SER A 161 1.40 50.51 5.70
N GLU A 162 2.34 51.41 5.40
CA GLU A 162 3.44 51.19 4.48
C GLU A 162 4.18 49.89 4.84
N ASN A 163 4.04 48.86 4.01
CA ASN A 163 5.20 48.10 3.53
C ASN A 163 4.84 47.17 2.37
N SER A 164 5.34 47.57 1.20
CA SER A 164 6.08 46.70 0.28
C SER A 164 5.45 45.37 -0.15
N ASN A 165 4.93 45.44 -1.38
CA ASN A 165 5.07 44.45 -2.45
C ASN A 165 3.95 43.40 -2.61
N ASN A 166 3.18 43.61 -3.69
CA ASN A 166 2.36 42.65 -4.43
C ASN A 166 0.92 42.39 -3.95
N ARG A 167 0.13 43.46 -3.79
CA ARG A 167 -1.34 43.35 -3.84
C ARG A 167 -1.79 43.14 -5.28
N TYR A 168 -1.63 41.91 -5.80
CA TYR A 168 -2.49 41.49 -6.91
C TYR A 168 -3.93 41.57 -6.41
N SER A 169 -4.74 42.42 -7.04
CA SER A 169 -6.19 42.46 -6.81
C SER A 169 -6.76 41.08 -7.14
N ARG A 170 -6.91 40.23 -6.12
CA ARG A 170 -7.58 38.95 -6.29
C ARG A 170 -9.04 39.26 -6.51
N GLN A 171 -9.53 39.01 -7.72
CA GLN A 171 -10.93 39.19 -8.07
C GLN A 171 -11.80 38.40 -7.10
N THR A 172 -12.84 39.05 -6.58
CA THR A 172 -13.82 38.44 -5.69
C THR A 172 -14.97 37.91 -6.53
N VAL A 173 -15.46 36.73 -6.19
CA VAL A 173 -16.59 36.07 -6.84
C VAL A 173 -17.72 35.94 -5.85
N LEU A 174 -18.91 36.36 -6.27
CA LEU A 174 -20.17 36.20 -5.56
C LEU A 174 -20.94 35.00 -6.13
N LEU A 175 -21.41 34.13 -5.25
CA LEU A 175 -22.25 32.99 -5.60
C LEU A 175 -23.73 33.33 -5.45
N SER A 176 -24.61 32.64 -6.18
CA SER A 176 -26.06 32.82 -6.08
C SER A 176 -26.65 32.45 -4.71
N CYS A 177 -25.89 31.70 -3.89
CA CYS A 177 -26.20 31.42 -2.49
C CYS A 177 -25.74 32.54 -1.53
N SER A 178 -25.40 33.72 -2.05
CA SER A 178 -24.94 34.91 -1.30
C SER A 178 -23.60 34.74 -0.56
N HIS A 179 -22.76 33.77 -0.97
CA HIS A 179 -21.42 33.56 -0.42
C HIS A 179 -20.33 34.12 -1.32
N MET A 180 -19.22 34.57 -0.75
CA MET A 180 -18.13 35.23 -1.48
C MET A 180 -16.78 34.53 -1.27
N PHE A 181 -15.99 34.46 -2.34
CA PHE A 181 -14.66 33.82 -2.35
C PHE A 181 -13.70 34.58 -3.27
N HIS A 182 -12.38 34.40 -3.12
CA HIS A 182 -11.45 34.77 -4.20
C HIS A 182 -11.69 33.84 -5.38
N GLN A 183 -11.62 34.39 -6.60
CA GLN A 183 -11.79 33.64 -7.84
C GLN A 183 -10.85 32.44 -7.91
N THR A 184 -9.57 32.64 -7.58
CA THR A 184 -8.55 31.59 -7.62
C THR A 184 -8.81 30.49 -6.59
N CYS A 185 -9.30 30.84 -5.40
CA CYS A 185 -9.64 29.87 -4.36
C CYS A 185 -10.85 29.02 -4.77
N LEU A 186 -11.89 29.67 -5.31
CA LEU A 186 -13.07 28.96 -5.79
C LEU A 186 -12.72 28.07 -6.98
N GLN A 187 -11.93 28.56 -7.94
CA GLN A 187 -11.50 27.79 -9.10
C GLN A 187 -10.70 26.54 -8.70
N ALA A 188 -9.76 26.66 -7.76
CA ALA A 188 -9.02 25.50 -7.26
C ALA A 188 -9.93 24.45 -6.59
N PHE A 189 -10.98 24.90 -5.90
CA PHE A 189 -11.98 24.01 -5.32
C PHE A 189 -12.82 23.30 -6.40
N GLU A 190 -13.22 24.03 -7.46
CA GLU A 190 -13.95 23.47 -8.60
C GLU A 190 -13.11 22.41 -9.34
N GLU A 191 -11.81 22.66 -9.56
CA GLU A 191 -10.89 21.72 -10.22
C GLU A 191 -10.71 20.42 -9.42
N PHE A 192 -10.73 20.49 -8.08
CA PHE A 192 -10.66 19.31 -7.22
C PHE A 192 -11.94 18.46 -7.26
N SER A 193 -13.07 19.02 -7.71
CA SER A 193 -14.35 18.32 -7.73
C SER A 193 -14.48 17.31 -8.89
N LEU A 194 -13.45 17.13 -9.73
CA LEU A 194 -13.32 16.07 -10.76
C LEU A 194 -14.55 15.85 -11.65
N GLY A 195 -15.32 16.91 -11.94
CA GLY A 195 -16.53 16.82 -12.77
C GLY A 195 -17.83 16.50 -12.01
N GLU A 196 -17.80 16.47 -10.68
CA GLU A 196 -19.01 16.53 -9.85
C GLU A 196 -19.67 17.92 -9.91
N ARG A 197 -20.96 17.97 -9.59
CA ARG A 197 -21.78 19.19 -9.57
C ARG A 197 -21.13 20.25 -8.67
N LEU A 198 -20.97 21.46 -9.21
CA LEU A 198 -20.37 22.58 -8.47
C LEU A 198 -21.28 23.00 -7.31
N VAL A 199 -20.80 22.78 -6.08
CA VAL A 199 -21.50 23.11 -4.84
C VAL A 199 -20.69 24.11 -4.02
N CYS A 200 -21.39 25.02 -3.36
CA CYS A 200 -20.75 26.07 -2.57
C CYS A 200 -19.94 25.42 -1.43
N PRO A 201 -18.67 25.78 -1.21
CA PRO A 201 -17.85 25.24 -0.13
C PRO A 201 -18.45 25.42 1.28
N LEU A 202 -19.30 26.43 1.47
CA LEU A 202 -19.90 26.76 2.76
C LEU A 202 -21.24 26.05 3.00
N CYS A 203 -22.19 26.23 2.08
CA CYS A 203 -23.57 25.75 2.28
C CYS A 203 -23.92 24.53 1.44
N ARG A 204 -23.00 24.06 0.58
CA ARG A 204 -23.20 22.94 -0.37
C ARG A 204 -24.36 23.12 -1.35
N SER A 205 -24.95 24.31 -1.41
CA SER A 205 -25.95 24.66 -2.41
C SER A 205 -25.29 24.78 -3.77
N CYS A 206 -26.03 24.41 -4.80
CA CYS A 206 -25.59 24.62 -6.18
C CYS A 206 -25.66 26.11 -6.49
N TYR A 207 -24.70 26.60 -7.27
CA TYR A 207 -24.56 28.03 -7.46
C TYR A 207 -24.31 28.42 -8.91
N GLN A 208 -24.77 29.62 -9.25
CA GLN A 208 -24.20 30.42 -10.33
C GLN A 208 -23.18 31.37 -9.70
N LYS A 209 -22.20 31.84 -10.48
CA LYS A 209 -21.14 32.74 -10.00
C LYS A 209 -21.06 34.00 -10.84
N LYS A 210 -20.84 35.14 -10.17
CA LYS A 210 -20.62 36.46 -10.78
C LYS A 210 -19.31 37.02 -10.25
N ILE A 211 -18.41 37.38 -11.16
CA ILE A 211 -17.16 38.07 -10.80
C ILE A 211 -17.53 39.52 -10.46
N LEU A 212 -17.09 39.99 -9.29
CA LEU A 212 -17.22 41.39 -8.90
C LEU A 212 -16.00 42.13 -9.43
N GLU A 213 -16.21 43.01 -10.42
CA GLU A 213 -15.18 43.93 -10.89
C GLU A 213 -14.97 45.03 -9.85
N CYS A 214 -13.71 45.39 -9.60
CA CYS A 214 -13.32 46.48 -8.69
C CYS A 214 -13.51 47.85 -9.35
#